data_AF-R6TDV2-F1
#
_entry.id   AF-R6TDV2-F1
#
_cell.length_a   1.000
_cell.length_b   1.000
_cell.length_c   1.000
_cell.angle_alpha   90.00
_cell.angle_beta   90.00
_cell.angle_gamma   90.00
#
_symmetry.space_group_name_H-M   'P 1'
#
loop_
_entity.id
_entity.type
_entity.pdbx_description
1 polymer ?
#
loop_
_entity_poly.entity_id
_entity_poly.type
_entity_poly.pdbx_seq_one_letter_code
_entity_poly.pdbx_strand_id
1 'polypeptide(L)' 'MTLEDKAFAARKSGEITDSASGFGAELLITACPLCLYNLNRADGHGTEVHYFTELLAEALGVKE' A
#
# COMPACT_ATOMS: atom_id res chain seq x y z
N MET A 1 -3.47 17.47 -13.50
CA MET A 1 -3.07 18.41 -12.44
C MET A 1 -2.37 17.63 -11.35
N THR A 2 -1.09 17.90 -11.12
CA THR A 2 -0.38 17.40 -9.94
C THR A 2 -0.66 18.35 -8.78
N LEU A 3 -1.32 17.88 -7.73
CA LEU A 3 -1.32 18.59 -6.46
C LEU A 3 -0.03 18.19 -5.73
N GLU A 4 0.90 19.11 -5.58
CA GLU A 4 2.10 18.95 -4.76
C GLU A 4 1.76 19.12 -3.27
N ASP A 5 0.80 18.33 -2.79
CA ASP A 5 0.32 18.39 -1.41
C ASP A 5 0.64 17.07 -0.69
N LYS A 6 1.73 17.10 0.08
CA LYS A 6 2.15 15.97 0.91
C LYS A 6 1.10 15.61 1.98
N ALA A 7 0.38 16.61 2.51
CA ALA A 7 -0.65 16.37 3.51
C ALA A 7 -1.88 15.69 2.88
N PHE A 8 -2.21 16.04 1.64
CA PHE A 8 -3.24 15.34 0.88
C PHE A 8 -2.89 13.86 0.66
N ALA A 9 -1.66 13.58 0.22
CA ALA A 9 -1.19 12.21 0.01
C ALA A 9 -1.21 11.39 1.31
N ALA A 10 -0.68 11.96 2.40
CA ALA A 10 -0.70 11.32 3.71
C ALA A 10 -2.13 11.02 4.20
N ARG A 11 -3.04 12.00 4.11
CA ARG A 11 -4.44 11.82 4.50
C ARG A 11 -5.11 10.70 3.71
N LYS A 12 -4.94 10.70 2.38
CA LYS A 12 -5.56 9.68 1.52
C LYS A 12 -4.97 8.29 1.72
N SER A 13 -3.67 8.18 1.92
CA SER A 13 -3.05 6.90 2.24
C SER A 13 -3.48 6.38 3.62
N GLY A 14 -3.63 7.26 4.61
CA GLY A 14 -4.20 6.91 5.92
C GLY A 14 -5.63 6.39 5.85
N GLU A 15 -6.53 7.08 5.14
CA GLU A 15 -7.92 6.64 4.92
C GLU A 15 -7.98 5.21 4.32
N ILE A 16 -7.05 4.87 3.41
CA ILE A 16 -6.97 3.54 2.79
C ILE A 16 -6.49 2.49 3.80
N THR A 17 -5.42 2.75 4.55
CA THR A 17 -4.87 1.80 5.53
C THR A 17 -5.84 1.56 6.69
N ASP A 18 -6.52 2.61 7.17
CA ASP A 18 -7.50 2.52 8.24
C ASP A 18 -8.71 1.69 7.80
N SER A 19 -9.18 1.91 6.57
CA SER A 19 -10.25 1.08 6.00
C SER A 19 -9.82 -0.38 5.90
N ALA A 20 -8.61 -0.66 5.40
CA ALA A 20 -8.12 -2.02 5.24
C ALA A 20 -8.04 -2.76 6.59
N SER A 21 -7.38 -2.14 7.57
CA SER A 21 -7.28 -2.66 8.93
C SER A 21 -8.66 -2.82 9.60
N GLY A 22 -9.56 -1.85 9.41
CA GLY A 22 -10.94 -1.92 9.92
C GLY A 22 -11.78 -3.07 9.36
N PHE A 23 -11.44 -3.59 8.17
CA PHE A 23 -12.03 -4.79 7.60
C PHE A 23 -11.24 -6.08 7.91
N GLY A 24 -10.20 -6.00 8.74
CA GLY A 24 -9.36 -7.15 9.11
C GLY A 24 -8.41 -7.59 8.00
N ALA A 25 -8.05 -6.70 7.07
CA ALA A 25 -7.06 -7.02 6.05
C ALA A 25 -5.66 -7.08 6.68
N GLU A 26 -5.02 -8.24 6.55
CA GLU A 26 -3.63 -8.46 6.97
C GLU A 26 -2.63 -7.88 5.96
N LEU A 27 -3.05 -7.76 4.69
CA LEU A 27 -2.21 -7.40 3.56
C LEU A 27 -2.92 -6.43 2.60
N LEU A 28 -2.20 -5.41 2.15
CA LEU A 28 -2.56 -4.53 1.05
C LEU A 28 -1.66 -4.80 -0.17
N ILE A 29 -2.25 -4.86 -1.35
CA ILE A 29 -1.55 -5.12 -2.60
C ILE A 29 -1.77 -3.94 -3.55
N THR A 30 -0.71 -3.48 -4.21
CA THR A 30 -0.80 -2.43 -5.22
C THR A 30 0.01 -2.73 -6.47
N ALA A 31 -0.44 -2.18 -7.60
CA ALA A 31 0.26 -2.19 -8.88
C ALA A 31 0.78 -0.81 -9.29
N CYS A 32 0.74 0.16 -8.37
CA CYS A 32 1.24 1.51 -8.60
C CYS A 32 2.44 1.79 -7.69
N PRO A 33 3.66 2.02 -8.23
CA PRO A 33 4.85 2.27 -7.42
C PRO A 33 4.70 3.49 -6.50
N LEU A 34 3.97 4.50 -6.95
CA LEU A 34 3.70 5.69 -6.14
C LEU A 34 2.71 5.42 -5.01
N CYS A 35 1.72 4.55 -5.23
CA CYS A 35 0.84 4.10 -4.15
C CYS A 35 1.63 3.28 -3.13
N LEU A 36 2.51 2.38 -3.57
CA LEU A 36 3.39 1.63 -2.67
C LEU A 36 4.22 2.56 -1.79
N TYR A 37 4.84 3.59 -2.39
CA TYR A 37 5.61 4.60 -1.67
C TYR A 37 4.78 5.36 -0.62
N ASN A 38 3.57 5.79 -0.98
CA ASN A 38 2.72 6.60 -0.11
C ASN A 38 2.04 5.78 0.98
N LEU A 39 1.57 4.57 0.67
CA LEU A 39 0.93 3.66 1.63
C LEU A 39 1.92 3.18 2.70
N ASN A 40 3.17 2.87 2.32
CA ASN A 40 4.23 2.54 3.28
C ASN A 40 4.66 3.71 4.18
N ARG A 41 4.21 4.94 3.86
CA ARG A 41 4.48 6.16 4.64
C ARG A 41 3.25 6.66 5.39
N ALA A 42 2.08 6.09 5.16
CA ALA A 42 0.96 6.31 6.05
C ALA A 42 1.30 5.68 7.39
N ASP A 43 0.84 6.28 8.48
CA ASP A 43 0.99 5.75 9.84
C ASP A 43 0.05 4.54 10.06
N GLY A 44 0.07 3.59 9.12
CA GLY A 44 -0.88 2.51 8.97
C GLY A 44 -0.69 1.46 10.04
N HIS A 45 -1.79 1.14 10.71
CA HIS A 45 -1.95 0.20 11.82
C HIS A 45 -1.61 -1.26 11.47
N GLY A 46 -0.35 -1.54 11.15
CA GLY A 46 0.20 -2.90 11.01
C GLY A 46 -0.20 -3.68 9.76
N THR A 47 -0.95 -3.09 8.81
CA THR A 47 -1.27 -3.74 7.54
C THR A 47 -0.09 -3.61 6.57
N GLU A 48 0.52 -4.73 6.21
CA GLU A 48 1.68 -4.79 5.31
C GLU A 48 1.28 -4.43 3.87
N VAL A 49 2.15 -3.72 3.13
CA VAL A 49 1.85 -3.26 1.76
C VAL A 49 2.87 -3.81 0.77
N HIS A 50 2.42 -4.63 -0.18
CA HIS A 50 3.27 -5.23 -1.22
C HIS A 50 2.94 -4.76 -2.61
N TYR A 51 3.97 -4.81 -3.46
CA TYR A 51 3.75 -4.71 -4.90
C TYR A 51 3.28 -6.06 -5.45
N PHE A 52 2.26 -6.05 -6.30
CA PHE A 52 1.60 -7.30 -6.73
C PHE A 52 2.54 -8.30 -7.41
N THR A 53 3.60 -7.84 -8.09
CA THR A 53 4.55 -8.74 -8.75
C THR A 53 5.38 -9.56 -7.76
N GLU A 54 5.55 -9.12 -6.51
CA GLU A 54 6.25 -9.90 -5.48
C GLU A 54 5.46 -11.15 -5.12
N LEU A 55 4.14 -11.03 -5.00
CA LEU A 55 3.24 -12.16 -4.78
C LEU A 55 3.13 -13.05 -6.01
N LEU A 56 3.15 -12.46 -7.22
CA LEU A 56 3.24 -13.25 -8.44
C LEU A 56 4.55 -14.04 -8.51
N ALA A 57 5.67 -13.43 -8.14
CA ALA A 57 6.97 -14.11 -8.14
C ALA A 57 6.97 -15.30 -7.17
N GLU A 58 6.38 -15.12 -5.99
CA GLU A 58 6.21 -16.19 -5.00
C GLU A 58 5.28 -17.30 -5.51
N ALA A 59 4.10 -16.96 -6.03
CA ALA A 59 3.13 -17.92 -6.54
C ALA A 59 3.66 -18.71 -7.76
N LEU A 60 4.50 -18.09 -8.59
CA LEU A 60 5.12 -18.73 -9.76
C LEU A 60 6.43 -19.48 -9.42
N GLY A 61 6.92 -19.39 -8.18
CA GLY A 61 8.17 -20.04 -7.77
C GLY A 61 9.42 -19.44 -8.41
N VAL A 62 9.38 -18.15 -8.76
CA VAL A 62 10.49 -17.41 -9.41
C VAL A 62 11.11 -16.35 -8.50
N LYS A 63 10.71 -16.31 -7.23
CA LYS A 63 11.33 -15.48 -6.18
C LYS A 63 12.65 -16.13 -5.76
N GLU A 64 13.73 -15.35 -5.76
CA GLU A 64 15.11 -15.81 -5.41
C GLU A 64 15.25 -16.23 -3.95
#